data_AF-C1E863-F1
#
_entry.id   AF-C1E863-F1
#
_cell.length_a   1.000
_cell.length_b   1.000
_cell.length_c   1.000
_cell.angle_alpha   90.00
_cell.angle_beta   90.00
_cell.angle_gamma   90.00
#
_symmetry.space_group_name_H-M   'P 1'
#
loop_
_entity.id
_entity.type
_entity.pdbx_description
1 polymer ?
#
loop_
_entity_poly.entity_id
_entity_poly.type
_entity_poly.pdbx_seq_one_letter_code
_entity_poly.pdbx_strand_id
1 'polypeptide(L)'
;MGNVCGSKREDTVIVYDERDRPRRVSVSEYSHINAAQQRKLQNMGYDCAPPAGSYAQGPRRSGVRDEVPVEPIPEYVVDYRRDQAQLREELERDKLQQREMEERDIATESRLVVANGEREETSLMDQNGGPALAKGASFKDGECVVCLDAARTHLMHPCGHLSMCETCAGALMEKVLPKCPICRKDVDSVVKVWR
;
A
#
# COMPACT_ATOMS: atom_id res chain seq x y z
N MET A 1 -25.02 -48.35 39.26
CA MET A 1 -24.79 -47.85 37.89
C MET A 1 -24.73 -46.33 37.94
N GLY A 2 -23.55 -45.73 37.92
CA GLY A 2 -23.39 -44.27 37.91
C GLY A 2 -23.24 -43.76 36.49
N ASN A 3 -24.21 -42.99 36.00
CA ASN A 3 -24.12 -42.28 34.72
C ASN A 3 -23.05 -41.19 34.82
N VAL A 4 -21.93 -41.36 34.10
CA VAL A 4 -21.00 -40.27 33.82
C VAL A 4 -21.61 -39.44 32.69
N CYS A 5 -22.35 -38.39 33.05
CA CYS A 5 -22.71 -37.33 32.11
C CYS A 5 -21.42 -36.58 31.75
N GLY A 6 -20.75 -36.99 30.68
CA GLY A 6 -19.62 -36.27 30.11
C GLY A 6 -20.10 -34.90 29.64
N SER A 7 -19.61 -33.83 30.27
CA SER A 7 -19.80 -32.47 29.76
C SER A 7 -19.20 -32.43 28.36
N LYS A 8 -20.05 -32.22 27.35
CA LYS A 8 -19.57 -32.00 25.99
C LYS A 8 -18.70 -30.75 26.03
N ARG A 9 -17.39 -30.90 25.90
CA ARG A 9 -16.51 -29.76 25.63
C ARG A 9 -16.95 -29.26 24.26
N GLU A 10 -17.65 -28.13 24.25
CA GLU A 10 -18.05 -27.50 23.00
C GLU A 10 -16.76 -26.96 22.37
N ASP A 11 -16.33 -27.59 21.28
CA ASP A 11 -15.20 -27.11 20.50
C ASP A 11 -15.54 -25.70 20.02
N THR A 12 -14.68 -24.74 20.36
CA THR A 12 -14.81 -23.34 19.97
C THR A 12 -13.64 -22.93 19.10
N VAL A 13 -13.91 -22.08 18.12
CA VAL A 13 -12.93 -21.53 17.19
C VAL A 13 -12.93 -20.01 17.28
N ILE A 14 -11.79 -19.40 16.99
CA ILE A 14 -11.67 -17.93 16.96
C ILE A 14 -11.97 -17.46 15.54
N VAL A 15 -12.95 -16.57 15.42
CA VAL A 15 -13.27 -15.85 14.18
C VAL A 15 -12.99 -14.36 14.39
N TYR A 16 -12.64 -13.65 13.32
CA TYR A 16 -12.39 -12.22 13.34
C TYR A 16 -13.57 -11.49 12.70
N ASP A 17 -14.00 -10.38 13.30
CA ASP A 17 -15.02 -9.51 12.71
C ASP A 17 -14.45 -8.59 11.62
N GLU A 18 -15.29 -7.78 10.97
CA GLU A 18 -14.86 -6.83 9.92
C GLU A 18 -13.90 -5.73 10.42
N ARG A 19 -13.73 -5.60 11.74
CA ARG A 19 -12.79 -4.68 12.39
C ARG A 19 -11.60 -5.43 13.00
N ASP A 20 -11.36 -6.67 12.58
CA ASP A 20 -10.26 -7.54 13.01
C ASP A 20 -10.25 -7.86 14.51
N ARG A 21 -11.42 -7.85 15.16
CA ARG A 21 -11.53 -8.19 16.58
C ARG A 21 -11.81 -9.67 16.76
N PRO A 22 -11.08 -10.37 17.64
CA PRO A 22 -11.25 -11.80 17.84
C PRO A 22 -12.54 -12.10 18.64
N ARG A 23 -13.33 -13.06 18.16
CA ARG A 23 -14.53 -13.59 18.82
C ARG A 23 -14.46 -15.12 18.86
N ARG A 24 -14.74 -15.72 20.02
CA ARG A 24 -14.90 -17.18 20.13
C ARG A 24 -16.32 -17.57 19.75
N VAL A 25 -16.46 -18.54 18.86
CA VAL A 25 -17.74 -19.10 18.42
C VAL A 25 -17.68 -20.62 18.48
N SER A 26 -18.83 -21.28 18.60
CA SER A 26 -18.89 -22.73 18.51
C SER A 26 -18.55 -23.21 17.09
N VAL A 27 -18.11 -24.46 16.94
CA VAL A 27 -17.90 -25.05 15.60
C VAL A 27 -19.19 -25.05 14.75
N SER A 28 -20.38 -25.17 15.37
CA SER A 28 -21.66 -25.10 14.65
C SER A 28 -21.94 -23.68 14.14
N GLU A 29 -21.70 -22.66 14.96
CA GLU A 29 -21.83 -21.25 14.55
C GLU A 29 -20.81 -20.92 13.44
N TYR A 30 -19.57 -21.39 13.56
CA TYR A 30 -18.55 -21.24 12.51
C TYR A 30 -18.98 -21.85 11.18
N SER A 31 -19.56 -23.06 11.21
CA SER A 31 -20.05 -23.73 10.00
C SER A 31 -21.14 -22.90 9.29
N HIS A 32 -22.02 -22.26 10.06
CA HIS A 32 -23.06 -21.39 9.51
C HIS A 32 -22.48 -20.10 8.90
N ILE A 33 -21.52 -19.48 9.60
CA ILE A 33 -20.81 -18.28 9.14
C ILE A 33 -20.07 -18.58 7.83
N ASN A 34 -19.31 -19.68 7.79
CA ASN A 34 -18.54 -20.10 6.63
C ASN A 34 -19.46 -20.42 5.43
N ALA A 35 -20.57 -21.12 5.66
CA ALA A 35 -21.53 -21.41 4.59
C ALA A 35 -22.20 -20.14 4.02
N ALA A 36 -22.50 -19.14 4.86
CA ALA A 36 -23.02 -17.85 4.40
C ALA A 36 -21.97 -17.06 3.59
N GLN A 37 -20.72 -17.08 4.03
CA GLN A 37 -19.60 -16.46 3.32
C GLN A 37 -19.35 -17.12 1.96
N GLN A 38 -19.40 -18.46 1.89
CA GLN A 38 -19.27 -19.20 0.64
C GLN A 38 -20.38 -18.86 -0.36
N ARG A 39 -21.64 -18.78 0.08
CA ARG A 39 -22.75 -18.35 -0.79
C ARG A 39 -22.56 -16.92 -1.31
N LYS A 40 -22.04 -16.01 -0.47
CA LYS A 40 -21.73 -14.64 -0.89
C LYS A 40 -20.65 -14.60 -1.96
N LEU A 41 -19.59 -15.41 -1.81
CA LEU A 41 -18.52 -15.55 -2.80
C LEU A 41 -19.02 -16.14 -4.11
N GLN A 42 -19.86 -17.18 -4.05
CA GLN A 42 -20.51 -17.78 -5.23
C GLN A 42 -21.40 -16.77 -5.97
N ASN A 43 -22.21 -15.99 -5.24
CA ASN A 43 -23.05 -14.93 -5.83
C ASN A 43 -22.23 -13.80 -6.45
N MET A 44 -20.98 -13.61 -6.00
CA MET A 44 -20.03 -12.66 -6.57
C MET A 44 -19.23 -13.25 -7.74
N GLY A 45 -19.52 -14.48 -8.17
CA GLY A 45 -18.87 -15.15 -9.31
C GLY A 45 -17.51 -15.78 -8.96
N TYR A 46 -17.15 -15.87 -7.68
CA TYR A 46 -15.97 -16.63 -7.26
C TYR A 46 -16.33 -18.11 -7.18
N ASP A 47 -15.78 -18.91 -8.10
CA ASP A 47 -15.86 -20.36 -8.04
C ASP A 47 -15.07 -20.87 -6.84
N CYS A 48 -15.75 -21.06 -5.71
CA CYS A 48 -15.18 -21.72 -4.53
C CYS A 48 -15.05 -23.24 -4.70
N ALA A 49 -15.24 -23.77 -5.92
CA ALA A 49 -14.89 -25.14 -6.22
C ALA A 49 -13.36 -25.25 -6.12
N PRO A 50 -12.81 -26.05 -5.20
CA PRO A 50 -11.40 -26.38 -5.28
C PRO A 50 -11.16 -26.96 -6.69
N PRO A 51 -10.12 -26.54 -7.41
CA PRO A 51 -9.94 -26.90 -8.82
C PRO A 51 -10.05 -28.42 -8.96
N ALA A 52 -11.01 -28.86 -9.78
CA ALA A 52 -11.20 -30.27 -10.10
C ALA A 52 -9.98 -30.75 -10.89
N GLY A 53 -8.88 -31.08 -10.19
CA GLY A 53 -7.66 -31.55 -10.84
C GLY A 53 -6.31 -31.34 -10.15
N SER A 54 -6.17 -30.74 -8.96
CA SER A 54 -4.81 -30.56 -8.38
C SER A 54 -4.57 -31.08 -6.96
N TYR A 55 -5.57 -31.67 -6.30
CA TYR A 55 -5.38 -32.35 -5.00
C TYR A 55 -5.82 -33.81 -5.03
N ALA A 56 -5.86 -34.43 -6.20
CA ALA A 56 -5.93 -35.87 -6.32
C ALA A 56 -4.67 -36.48 -5.68
N GLN A 57 -4.81 -36.85 -4.41
CA GLN A 57 -4.06 -37.92 -3.73
C GLN A 57 -2.59 -37.97 -4.17
N GLY A 58 -1.80 -37.02 -3.67
CA GLY A 58 -0.36 -37.28 -3.55
C GLY A 58 -0.17 -38.63 -2.86
N PRO A 59 0.79 -39.47 -3.29
CA PRO A 59 0.96 -40.80 -2.73
C PRO A 59 1.06 -40.66 -1.22
N ARG A 60 0.33 -41.50 -0.46
CA ARG A 60 0.50 -41.56 1.00
C ARG A 60 1.96 -41.95 1.25
N ARG A 61 2.84 -40.96 1.44
CA ARG A 61 4.22 -41.19 1.84
C ARG A 61 4.14 -41.84 3.21
N SER A 62 4.46 -43.13 3.24
CA SER A 62 4.96 -43.81 4.44
C SER A 62 5.97 -42.88 5.11
N GLY A 63 5.76 -42.63 6.40
CA GLY A 63 6.34 -41.49 7.10
C GLY A 63 7.85 -41.35 6.95
N VAL A 64 8.26 -40.15 6.53
CA VAL A 64 9.30 -39.32 7.14
C VAL A 64 8.81 -37.90 6.87
N ARG A 65 8.64 -37.07 7.91
CA ARG A 65 8.53 -35.62 7.70
C ARG A 65 9.95 -35.23 7.26
N ASP A 66 10.17 -35.07 5.95
CA ASP A 66 11.41 -34.50 5.46
C ASP A 66 11.53 -33.13 6.16
N GLU A 67 12.40 -33.04 7.16
CA GLU A 67 12.75 -31.78 7.79
C GLU A 67 13.41 -30.95 6.70
N VAL A 68 12.63 -30.06 6.08
CA VAL A 68 13.17 -29.11 5.11
C VAL A 68 14.28 -28.35 5.85
N PRO A 69 15.54 -28.39 5.37
CA PRO A 69 16.60 -27.63 5.98
C PRO A 69 16.19 -26.16 6.01
N VAL A 70 15.98 -25.61 7.20
CA VAL A 70 15.76 -24.18 7.35
C VAL A 70 17.09 -23.54 7.03
N GLU A 71 17.21 -22.98 5.83
CA GLU A 71 18.42 -22.24 5.48
C GLU A 71 18.58 -21.07 6.46
N PRO A 72 19.80 -20.81 6.96
CA PRO A 72 20.04 -19.72 7.88
C PRO A 72 19.64 -18.41 7.21
N ILE A 73 18.87 -17.59 7.93
CA ILE A 73 18.45 -16.26 7.46
C ILE A 73 19.73 -15.49 7.10
N PRO A 74 19.88 -14.99 5.85
CA PRO A 74 21.12 -14.35 5.42
C PRO A 74 21.48 -13.15 6.30
N GLU A 75 22.77 -12.94 6.55
CA GLU A 75 23.27 -11.86 7.41
C GLU A 75 22.88 -10.46 6.90
N TYR A 76 22.64 -10.29 5.60
CA TYR A 76 22.13 -9.02 5.06
C TYR A 76 20.70 -8.67 5.52
N VAL A 77 19.95 -9.64 6.06
CA VAL A 77 18.58 -9.45 6.58
C VAL A 77 18.62 -9.02 8.05
N VAL A 78 19.76 -9.15 8.73
CA VAL A 78 19.99 -8.60 10.07
C VAL A 78 20.60 -7.21 9.98
N ASP A 79 19.78 -6.20 9.66
CA ASP A 79 19.74 -4.97 10.49
C ASP A 79 18.67 -3.91 10.14
N TYR A 80 17.47 -4.32 9.72
CA TYR A 80 16.40 -3.36 9.41
C TYR A 80 16.12 -2.33 10.52
N ARG A 81 16.36 -2.70 11.80
CA ARG A 81 16.18 -1.80 12.95
C ARG A 81 17.32 -0.79 13.09
N ARG A 82 18.57 -1.16 12.79
CA ARG A 82 19.72 -0.23 12.72
C ARG A 82 19.62 0.66 11.49
N ASP A 83 19.25 0.10 10.34
CA ASP A 83 19.03 0.88 9.11
C ASP A 83 17.95 1.94 9.35
N GLN A 84 16.82 1.57 9.96
CA GLN A 84 15.76 2.53 10.31
C GLN A 84 16.23 3.62 11.30
N ALA A 85 17.13 3.31 12.24
CA ALA A 85 17.68 4.28 13.17
C ALA A 85 18.66 5.23 12.47
N GLN A 86 19.54 4.71 11.61
CA GLN A 86 20.48 5.49 10.80
C GLN A 86 19.75 6.44 9.84
N LEU A 87 18.73 5.95 9.14
CA LEU A 87 17.88 6.76 8.27
C LEU A 87 17.17 7.90 9.03
N ARG A 88 16.78 7.66 10.30
CA ARG A 88 16.16 8.70 11.13
C ARG A 88 17.16 9.78 11.54
N GLU A 89 18.37 9.38 11.97
CA GLU A 89 19.44 10.31 12.32
C GLU A 89 19.89 11.16 11.12
N GLU A 90 19.95 10.56 9.92
CA GLU A 90 20.26 11.28 8.67
C GLU A 90 19.17 12.32 8.34
N LEU A 91 17.89 11.95 8.42
CA LEU A 91 16.78 12.88 8.23
C LEU A 91 16.77 14.02 9.26
N GLU A 92 17.14 13.76 10.51
CA GLU A 92 17.25 14.79 11.54
C GLU A 92 18.39 15.77 11.26
N ARG A 93 19.52 15.26 10.75
CA ARG A 93 20.65 16.08 10.30
C ARG A 93 20.28 16.98 9.13
N ASP A 94 19.61 16.44 8.11
CA ASP A 94 19.18 17.20 6.94
C ASP A 94 18.19 18.30 7.32
N LYS A 95 17.25 18.00 8.24
CA LYS A 95 16.33 19.01 8.78
C LYS A 95 17.05 20.12 9.54
N LEU A 96 18.09 19.78 10.31
CA LEU A 96 18.90 20.77 11.01
C LEU A 96 19.65 21.65 10.02
N GLN A 97 20.28 21.05 9.00
CA GLN A 97 20.97 21.79 7.93
C GLN A 97 20.02 22.69 7.15
N GLN A 98 18.80 22.23 6.87
CA GLN A 98 17.78 23.03 6.21
C GLN A 98 17.37 24.22 7.07
N ARG A 99 17.17 24.03 8.38
CA ARG A 99 16.87 25.12 9.32
C ARG A 99 18.02 26.12 9.44
N GLU A 100 19.27 25.66 9.47
CA GLU A 100 20.46 26.53 9.48
C GLU A 100 20.59 27.31 8.17
N MET A 101 20.28 26.69 7.03
CA MET A 101 20.24 27.36 5.73
C MET A 101 19.14 28.43 5.69
N GLU A 102 17.92 28.08 6.13
CA GLU A 102 16.79 29.01 6.22
C GLU A 102 17.10 30.19 7.16
N GLU A 103 17.71 29.94 8.32
CA GLU A 103 18.14 30.99 9.25
C GLU A 103 19.22 31.90 8.64
N ARG A 104 20.16 31.31 7.90
CA ARG A 104 21.20 32.06 7.18
C ARG A 104 20.61 32.91 6.05
N ASP A 105 19.65 32.37 5.30
CA ASP A 105 18.95 33.08 4.24
C ASP A 105 18.12 34.23 4.83
N ILE A 106 17.40 34.01 5.94
CA ILE A 106 16.71 35.07 6.71
C ILE A 106 17.70 36.15 7.16
N ALA A 107 18.89 35.79 7.64
CA ALA A 107 19.91 36.75 8.06
C ALA A 107 20.51 37.55 6.89
N THR A 108 20.64 36.95 5.70
CA THR A 108 21.08 37.67 4.49
C THR A 108 20.00 38.59 3.93
N GLU A 109 18.74 38.16 3.93
CA GLU A 109 17.59 38.98 3.51
C GLU A 109 17.39 40.17 4.46
N SER A 110 17.54 39.95 5.78
CA SER A 110 17.46 41.03 6.78
C SER A 110 18.59 42.07 6.62
N ARG A 111 19.77 41.67 6.11
CA ARG A 111 20.84 42.62 5.71
C ARG A 111 20.48 43.47 4.48
N LEU A 112 19.73 42.93 3.53
CA LEU A 112 19.29 43.66 2.34
C LEU A 112 18.21 44.70 2.68
N VAL A 113 17.35 44.43 3.67
CA VAL A 113 16.33 45.38 4.15
C VAL A 113 16.95 46.58 4.88
N VAL A 114 18.08 46.41 5.59
CA VAL A 114 18.75 47.52 6.32
C VAL A 114 19.52 48.47 5.37
N ALA A 115 19.90 48.03 4.17
CA ALA A 115 20.63 48.85 3.20
C ALA A 115 19.74 49.87 2.46
N ASN A 116 18.42 49.65 2.42
CA ASN A 116 17.46 50.48 1.69
C ASN A 116 16.48 51.19 2.63
N GLY A 117 17.00 51.88 3.64
CA GLY A 117 16.20 52.80 4.44
C GLY A 117 15.80 54.03 3.60
N GLU A 118 14.50 54.12 3.27
CA GLU A 118 13.64 55.33 3.25
C GLU A 118 12.49 55.19 2.22
N ARG A 119 11.31 54.72 2.68
CA ARG A 119 9.99 55.40 2.63
C ARG A 119 8.83 54.40 2.75
N GLU A 120 7.96 54.71 3.72
CA GLU A 120 6.48 54.57 3.79
C GLU A 120 5.79 53.34 3.19
N GLU A 121 4.65 52.85 3.66
CA GLU A 121 3.80 52.92 4.85
C GLU A 121 2.75 51.82 4.56
N THR A 122 2.14 51.26 5.60
CA THR A 122 1.21 50.13 5.56
C THR A 122 0.14 50.19 4.46
N SER A 123 0.05 49.14 3.64
CA SER A 123 -1.19 48.75 2.95
C SER A 123 -1.38 47.24 3.02
N LEU A 124 -2.61 46.86 3.32
CA LEU A 124 -3.08 45.56 3.76
C LEU A 124 -3.04 44.53 2.61
N MET A 125 -2.46 43.36 2.91
CA MET A 125 -2.67 42.01 2.30
C MET A 125 -2.81 41.88 0.77
N ASP A 126 -1.80 41.27 0.15
CA ASP A 126 -2.00 40.17 -0.81
C ASP A 126 -1.14 38.98 -0.39
N GLN A 127 -1.78 37.83 -0.26
CA GLN A 127 -1.21 36.56 0.14
C GLN A 127 -0.64 35.90 -1.10
N ASN A 128 0.67 36.00 -1.35
CA ASN A 128 1.46 34.99 -2.08
C ASN A 128 2.94 35.41 -2.11
N GLY A 129 3.61 35.26 -0.96
CA GLY A 129 5.06 35.33 -0.85
C GLY A 129 5.58 34.04 -0.24
N GLY A 130 6.13 33.16 -1.07
CA GLY A 130 6.96 32.05 -0.64
C GLY A 130 8.16 31.95 -1.58
N PRO A 131 9.41 31.99 -1.07
CA PRO A 131 10.59 31.86 -1.91
C PRO A 131 10.63 30.46 -2.51
N ALA A 132 11.27 30.36 -3.67
CA ALA A 132 11.37 29.17 -4.51
C ALA A 132 11.99 27.99 -3.75
N LEU A 133 11.15 27.31 -2.96
CA LEU A 133 11.41 26.03 -2.38
C LEU A 133 11.73 25.08 -3.53
N ALA A 134 12.79 24.30 -3.34
CA ALA A 134 13.22 23.21 -4.18
C ALA A 134 12.04 22.59 -4.94
N LYS A 135 12.22 22.34 -6.24
CA LYS A 135 11.42 21.40 -7.02
C LYS A 135 11.50 20.00 -6.37
N GLY A 136 10.88 19.83 -5.21
CA GLY A 136 10.24 18.58 -4.86
C GLY A 136 9.26 18.35 -5.99
N ALA A 137 9.35 17.17 -6.60
CA ALA A 137 8.51 16.77 -7.71
C ALA A 137 7.03 16.93 -7.31
N SER A 138 6.49 18.12 -7.56
CA SER A 138 5.07 18.35 -7.65
C SER A 138 4.68 17.53 -8.85
N PHE A 139 4.13 16.33 -8.60
CA PHE A 139 3.49 15.51 -9.61
C PHE A 139 2.65 16.47 -10.44
N LYS A 140 3.06 16.80 -11.68
CA LYS A 140 2.30 17.77 -12.43
C LYS A 140 0.94 17.12 -12.67
N ASP A 141 -0.13 17.84 -12.33
CA ASP A 141 -1.48 17.38 -12.54
C ASP A 141 -1.71 17.09 -14.03
N GLY A 142 -1.38 15.88 -14.45
CA GLY A 142 -1.44 15.48 -15.86
C GLY A 142 -0.45 14.39 -16.23
N GLU A 143 0.59 14.14 -15.44
CA GLU A 143 1.67 13.18 -15.78
C GLU A 143 1.37 11.74 -15.37
N CYS A 144 1.90 10.80 -16.13
CA CYS A 144 1.77 9.36 -15.89
C CYS A 144 2.35 9.01 -14.53
N VAL A 145 1.55 8.34 -13.69
CA VAL A 145 1.95 7.99 -12.31
C VAL A 145 3.06 6.94 -12.23
N VAL A 146 3.45 6.36 -13.37
CA VAL A 146 4.47 5.30 -13.44
C VAL A 146 5.81 5.87 -13.90
N CYS A 147 5.86 6.59 -15.03
CA CYS A 147 7.12 7.13 -15.54
C CYS A 147 7.38 8.60 -15.14
N LEU A 148 6.35 9.34 -14.72
CA LEU A 148 6.43 10.77 -14.38
C LEU A 148 7.00 11.67 -15.48
N ASP A 149 6.92 11.21 -16.74
CA ASP A 149 7.52 11.87 -17.89
C ASP A 149 6.45 12.26 -18.94
N ALA A 150 5.64 11.29 -19.35
CA ALA A 150 4.60 11.49 -20.35
C ALA A 150 3.23 11.81 -19.74
N ALA A 151 2.36 12.48 -20.51
CA ALA A 151 0.99 12.79 -20.11
C ALA A 151 0.10 11.54 -19.95
N ARG A 152 -0.87 11.61 -19.04
CA ARG A 152 -1.91 10.59 -18.83
C ARG A 152 -2.89 10.62 -19.99
N THR A 153 -2.90 9.55 -20.76
CA THR A 153 -3.78 9.39 -21.93
C THR A 153 -4.62 8.12 -21.87
N HIS A 154 -4.30 7.18 -20.97
CA HIS A 154 -4.95 5.87 -20.90
C HIS A 154 -5.75 5.71 -19.61
N LEU A 155 -7.00 5.28 -19.77
CA LEU A 155 -7.94 4.96 -18.72
C LEU A 155 -8.02 3.44 -18.50
N MET A 156 -8.02 3.01 -17.25
CA MET A 156 -8.07 1.59 -16.88
C MET A 156 -9.52 1.12 -16.75
N HIS A 157 -9.94 0.12 -17.53
CA HIS A 157 -11.24 -0.53 -17.41
C HIS A 157 -11.16 -1.76 -16.50
N PRO A 158 -12.12 -2.01 -15.59
CA PRO A 158 -13.39 -1.30 -15.40
C PRO A 158 -13.37 -0.14 -14.38
N CYS A 159 -12.23 0.14 -13.74
CA CYS A 159 -12.21 1.06 -12.61
C CYS A 159 -12.28 2.55 -12.96
N GLY A 160 -12.01 2.95 -14.20
CA GLY A 160 -12.19 4.32 -14.69
C GLY A 160 -11.03 5.28 -14.43
N HIS A 161 -9.93 4.86 -13.80
CA HIS A 161 -8.84 5.78 -13.46
C HIS A 161 -7.98 6.11 -14.69
N LEU A 162 -7.88 7.40 -15.02
CA LEU A 162 -6.94 7.94 -16.01
C LEU A 162 -5.58 8.18 -15.33
N SER A 163 -4.63 7.26 -15.50
CA SER A 163 -3.38 7.28 -14.70
C SER A 163 -2.09 7.05 -15.48
N MET A 164 -2.15 6.59 -16.74
CA MET A 164 -0.96 6.16 -17.46
C MET A 164 -0.83 6.78 -18.86
N CYS A 165 0.40 6.87 -19.34
CA CYS A 165 0.70 7.13 -20.76
C CYS A 165 0.61 5.84 -21.58
N GLU A 166 0.75 5.95 -22.90
CA GLU A 166 0.62 4.84 -23.85
C GLU A 166 1.66 3.73 -23.63
N THR A 167 2.92 4.09 -23.44
CA THR A 167 4.01 3.13 -23.25
C THR A 167 3.84 2.34 -21.96
N CYS A 168 3.57 3.02 -20.85
CA CYS A 168 3.35 2.34 -19.58
C CYS A 168 2.07 1.50 -19.59
N ALA A 169 1.01 1.95 -20.27
CA ALA A 169 -0.24 1.19 -20.37
C ALA A 169 -0.05 -0.11 -21.17
N GLY A 170 0.73 -0.09 -22.26
CA GLY A 170 1.12 -1.30 -23.00
C GLY A 170 1.89 -2.29 -22.11
N ALA A 171 2.92 -1.81 -21.42
CA ALA A 171 3.71 -2.65 -20.50
C ALA A 171 2.90 -3.21 -19.33
N LEU A 172 1.82 -2.53 -18.90
CA LEU A 172 0.91 -3.07 -17.90
C LEU A 172 0.13 -4.27 -18.43
N MET A 173 -0.38 -4.20 -19.67
CA MET A 173 -1.20 -5.24 -20.28
C MET A 173 -0.40 -6.50 -20.66
N GLU A 174 0.93 -6.41 -20.78
CA GLU A 174 1.81 -7.57 -20.97
C GLU A 174 1.97 -8.41 -19.69
N LYS A 175 1.57 -7.90 -18.52
CA LYS A 175 1.66 -8.63 -17.26
C LYS A 175 0.57 -9.69 -17.16
N VAL A 176 0.88 -10.80 -16.49
CA VAL A 176 -0.07 -11.91 -16.23
C VAL A 176 -1.33 -11.46 -15.48
N LEU A 177 -1.17 -10.50 -14.56
CA LEU A 177 -2.27 -9.93 -13.75
C LEU A 177 -2.14 -8.40 -13.70
N PRO A 178 -2.67 -7.67 -14.70
CA PRO A 178 -2.61 -6.22 -14.74
C PRO A 178 -3.50 -5.60 -13.65
N LYS A 179 -2.95 -4.67 -12.87
CA LYS A 179 -3.66 -3.97 -11.78
C LYS A 179 -3.56 -2.46 -11.90
N CYS A 180 -4.65 -1.78 -11.55
CA CYS A 180 -4.70 -0.32 -11.58
C CYS A 180 -3.74 0.28 -10.54
N PRO A 181 -2.82 1.20 -10.90
CA PRO A 181 -1.91 1.84 -9.95
C PRO A 181 -2.63 2.67 -8.87
N ILE A 182 -3.85 3.13 -9.15
CA ILE A 182 -4.62 4.00 -8.24
C ILE A 182 -5.42 3.19 -7.22
N CYS A 183 -6.22 2.23 -7.68
CA CYS A 183 -7.17 1.51 -6.82
C CYS A 183 -6.93 0.01 -6.69
N ARG A 184 -5.86 -0.51 -7.34
CA ARG A 184 -5.42 -1.92 -7.29
C ARG A 184 -6.42 -2.97 -7.77
N LYS A 185 -7.55 -2.56 -8.35
CA LYS A 185 -8.48 -3.44 -9.06
C LYS A 185 -7.81 -4.01 -10.31
N ASP A 186 -8.21 -5.22 -10.69
CA ASP A 186 -7.77 -5.85 -11.93
C ASP A 186 -8.20 -5.03 -13.15
N VAL A 187 -7.37 -5.04 -14.19
CA VAL A 187 -7.56 -4.23 -15.40
C VAL A 187 -7.79 -5.15 -16.58
N ASP A 188 -9.00 -5.15 -17.12
CA ASP A 188 -9.35 -6.01 -18.25
C ASP A 188 -8.87 -5.42 -19.58
N SER A 189 -8.89 -4.09 -19.69
CA SER A 189 -8.42 -3.37 -20.87
C SER A 189 -8.04 -1.92 -20.54
N VAL A 190 -7.28 -1.30 -21.45
CA VAL A 190 -6.91 0.12 -21.38
C VAL A 190 -7.52 0.87 -22.57
N VAL A 191 -8.08 2.05 -22.31
CA VAL A 191 -8.74 2.88 -23.32
C VAL A 191 -8.00 4.21 -23.47
N LYS A 192 -7.61 4.56 -24.69
CA LYS A 192 -7.00 5.86 -25.00
C LYS A 192 -8.06 6.95 -25.03
N VAL A 193 -7.87 7.99 -24.21
CA VAL A 193 -8.74 9.17 -24.13
C VAL A 193 -8.13 10.28 -24.97
N TRP A 194 -8.93 10.81 -25.90
CA TRP A 194 -8.59 11.97 -26.71
C TRP A 194 -9.18 13.22 -26.05
N ARG A 195 -8.39 14.29 -25.96
CA ARG A 195 -8.80 15.61 -25.48
C ARG A 195 -8.45 16.66 -26.51
#